data_AF-A0A7X4KD51-F1
#
_entry.id   AF-A0A7X4KD51-F1
#
_cell.length_a   1.000
_cell.length_b   1.000
_cell.length_c   1.000
_cell.angle_alpha   90.00
_cell.angle_beta   90.00
_cell.angle_gamma   90.00
#
_symmetry.space_group_name_H-M   'P 1'
#
loop_
_entity.id
_entity.type
_entity.pdbx_description
1 polymer ?
#
loop_
_entity_poly.entity_id
_entity_poly.type
_entity_poly.pdbx_seq_one_letter_code
_entity_poly.pdbx_strand_id
1 'polypeptide(L)'
;MGNDDPSNDFDDYEKDFESAVLLIEDIKRRCDAKNIKYSDKSSKEDFDIDVRIHFPAGRDTKDIVLYDLDDIKTFHSINFEDYTLVGNYAAIVSYGSDIIEAVITAPSSTVGAYRVIRKNLGLFPQSSLNRGVVLESDSSDGIIIKLKKTSVEVRTLTQPDNLGISIEISNSGVKTNQQAIDILKKYSDSLFFAIDVQRNIYLSLVRRQQKRKYARPQEHEVPLEFPRSFYEGAPIDLFWYARSAARMPLLQFLAYYQSIEFYYPVFYNADVGRRVKSILKNPSFRLDNESDIARVVAVIKSNGKGFASEKDQLKATLKECVDLQRNLTHFTV
;
A
#
# COMPACT_ATOMS: atom_id res chain seq x y z
N MET A 1 39.20 0.46 -34.73
CA MET A 1 39.09 1.83 -34.21
C MET A 1 38.25 2.58 -35.23
N GLY A 2 36.95 2.68 -34.97
CA GLY A 2 36.06 3.49 -35.80
C GLY A 2 36.36 4.95 -35.52
N ASN A 3 36.49 5.75 -36.57
CA ASN A 3 36.52 7.21 -36.46
C ASN A 3 35.08 7.64 -36.19
N ASP A 4 34.74 7.85 -34.92
CA ASP A 4 33.53 8.59 -34.57
C ASP A 4 33.82 10.07 -34.87
N ASP A 5 33.16 10.59 -35.90
CA ASP A 5 33.26 11.97 -36.34
C ASP A 5 32.41 12.84 -35.39
N PRO A 6 33.02 13.71 -34.57
CA PRO A 6 32.32 14.51 -33.56
C PRO A 6 31.38 15.57 -34.16
N SER A 7 31.36 15.75 -35.49
CA SER A 7 30.42 16.64 -36.18
C SER A 7 29.00 16.08 -36.28
N ASN A 8 28.83 14.75 -36.19
CA ASN A 8 27.52 14.11 -36.35
C ASN A 8 26.63 14.22 -35.10
N ASP A 9 27.24 14.36 -33.92
CA ASP A 9 26.51 14.45 -32.65
C ASP A 9 25.77 15.79 -32.49
N PHE A 10 26.34 16.90 -32.99
CA PHE A 10 25.77 18.25 -32.81
C PHE A 10 24.47 18.45 -33.60
N ASP A 11 24.41 17.90 -34.82
CA ASP A 11 23.22 17.95 -35.69
C ASP A 11 22.04 17.13 -35.14
N ASP A 12 22.32 16.13 -34.30
CA ASP A 12 21.29 15.29 -33.67
C ASP A 12 20.69 15.97 -32.43
N TYR A 13 21.49 16.67 -31.61
CA TYR A 13 20.98 17.48 -30.48
C TYR A 13 20.08 18.63 -30.94
N GLU A 14 20.43 19.32 -32.03
CA GLU A 14 19.61 20.42 -32.55
C GLU A 14 18.23 19.91 -33.02
N LYS A 15 18.17 18.80 -33.75
CA LYS A 15 16.90 18.19 -34.19
C LYS A 15 16.06 17.68 -33.03
N ASP A 16 16.68 17.09 -32.02
CA ASP A 16 15.99 16.61 -30.83
C ASP A 16 15.40 17.78 -30.03
N PHE A 17 16.15 18.88 -29.91
CA PHE A 17 15.67 20.10 -29.27
C PHE A 17 14.50 20.73 -30.07
N GLU A 18 14.62 20.86 -31.39
CA GLU A 18 13.52 21.38 -32.23
C GLU A 18 12.25 20.53 -32.12
N SER A 19 12.42 19.20 -32.08
CA SER A 19 11.31 18.27 -31.86
C SER A 19 10.69 18.43 -30.47
N ALA A 20 11.52 18.66 -29.44
CA ALA A 20 11.07 18.90 -28.07
C ALA A 20 10.23 20.19 -27.97
N VAL A 21 10.67 21.28 -28.61
CA VAL A 21 9.96 22.57 -28.56
C VAL A 21 8.53 22.45 -29.06
N LEU A 22 8.30 21.77 -30.19
CA LEU A 22 6.95 21.56 -30.74
C LEU A 22 6.03 20.79 -29.77
N LEU A 23 6.56 19.76 -29.11
CA LEU A 23 5.81 18.97 -28.12
C LEU A 23 5.56 19.76 -26.84
N ILE A 24 6.52 20.57 -26.39
CA ILE A 24 6.39 21.44 -25.23
C ILE A 24 5.26 22.45 -25.45
N GLU A 25 5.18 23.08 -26.63
CA GLU A 25 4.10 24.02 -26.96
C GLU A 25 2.72 23.36 -26.86
N ASP A 26 2.57 22.12 -27.34
CA ASP A 26 1.33 21.38 -27.20
C ASP A 26 1.00 21.02 -25.75
N ILE A 27 2.00 20.58 -24.97
CA ILE A 27 1.84 20.32 -23.54
C ILE A 27 1.38 21.60 -22.81
N LYS A 28 1.99 22.75 -23.09
CA LYS A 28 1.59 24.04 -22.50
C LYS A 28 0.13 24.39 -22.82
N ARG A 29 -0.26 24.25 -24.08
CA ARG A 29 -1.66 24.45 -24.53
C ARG A 29 -2.63 23.55 -23.77
N ARG A 30 -2.28 22.28 -23.58
CA ARG A 30 -3.06 21.29 -22.82
C ARG A 30 -3.13 21.62 -21.32
N CYS A 31 -2.02 22.10 -20.74
CA CYS A 31 -1.97 22.60 -19.37
C CYS A 31 -2.88 23.82 -19.18
N ASP A 32 -2.84 24.80 -20.09
CA ASP A 32 -3.67 26.01 -20.05
C ASP A 32 -5.16 25.67 -20.09
N ALA A 33 -5.56 24.72 -20.95
CA ALA A 33 -6.94 24.25 -21.06
C ALA A 33 -7.49 23.66 -19.73
N LYS A 34 -6.61 23.22 -18.83
CA LYS A 34 -6.95 22.62 -17.53
C LYS A 34 -6.49 23.46 -16.34
N ASN A 35 -6.01 24.68 -16.58
CA ASN A 35 -5.44 25.55 -15.54
C ASN A 35 -4.29 24.91 -14.73
N ILE A 36 -3.50 24.03 -15.37
CA ILE A 36 -2.30 23.45 -14.77
C ILE A 36 -1.15 24.42 -14.99
N LYS A 37 -0.50 24.87 -13.91
CA LYS A 37 0.63 25.80 -14.03
C LYS A 37 1.88 25.06 -14.51
N TYR A 38 2.74 25.76 -15.23
CA TYR A 38 4.03 25.25 -15.66
C TYR A 38 5.10 26.35 -15.65
N SER A 39 6.37 25.96 -15.66
CA SER A 39 7.51 26.82 -15.93
C SER A 39 8.40 26.19 -16.98
N ASP A 40 8.84 26.96 -17.96
CA ASP A 40 9.78 26.52 -18.98
C ASP A 40 11.03 27.40 -18.92
N LYS A 41 12.19 26.76 -18.72
CA LYS A 41 13.51 27.38 -18.68
C LYS A 41 14.44 26.81 -19.76
N SER A 42 13.88 26.13 -20.75
CA SER A 42 14.65 25.50 -21.83
C SER A 42 15.44 26.56 -22.61
N SER A 43 16.69 26.24 -22.97
CA SER A 43 17.63 27.14 -23.63
C SER A 43 17.99 26.60 -25.01
N LYS A 44 17.70 27.37 -26.07
CA LYS A 44 18.14 27.01 -27.44
C LYS A 44 19.65 27.14 -27.61
N GLU A 45 20.29 28.04 -26.87
CA GLU A 45 21.74 28.28 -26.96
C GLU A 45 22.54 27.07 -26.43
N ASP A 46 22.03 26.42 -25.38
CA ASP A 46 22.68 25.28 -24.73
C ASP A 46 22.02 23.92 -25.09
N PHE A 47 20.98 23.94 -25.94
CA PHE A 47 20.09 22.79 -26.22
C PHE A 47 19.54 22.11 -24.95
N ASP A 48 19.36 22.88 -23.88
CA ASP A 48 18.93 22.39 -22.56
C ASP A 48 17.41 22.42 -22.44
N ILE A 49 16.84 21.35 -21.87
CA ILE A 49 15.40 21.19 -21.65
C ILE A 49 15.15 21.19 -20.14
N ASP A 50 14.41 22.20 -19.64
CA ASP A 50 13.95 22.25 -18.24
C ASP A 50 12.51 22.76 -18.21
N VAL A 51 11.58 21.81 -18.34
CA VAL A 51 10.15 22.07 -18.21
C VAL A 51 9.64 21.48 -16.91
N ARG A 52 8.95 22.29 -16.11
CA ARG A 52 8.32 21.86 -14.86
C ARG A 52 6.82 22.06 -14.95
N ILE A 53 6.07 21.00 -14.70
CA ILE A 53 4.62 21.03 -14.60
C ILE A 53 4.24 20.99 -13.13
N HIS A 54 3.55 22.03 -12.64
CA HIS A 54 3.05 22.11 -11.27
C HIS A 54 1.71 21.37 -11.18
N PHE A 55 1.83 20.05 -11.04
CA PHE A 55 0.72 19.10 -11.19
C PHE A 55 -0.14 19.02 -9.93
N PRO A 56 -1.48 18.90 -10.04
CA PRO A 56 -2.37 18.86 -8.89
C PRO A 56 -2.17 17.61 -8.01
N ALA A 57 -2.14 17.81 -6.69
CA ALA A 57 -2.00 16.78 -5.66
C ALA A 57 -2.97 17.05 -4.49
N GLY A 58 -4.27 17.07 -4.79
CA GLY A 58 -5.28 17.46 -3.82
C GLY A 58 -5.29 18.97 -3.59
N ARG A 59 -4.95 19.41 -2.36
CA ARG A 59 -4.83 20.85 -2.03
C ARG A 59 -3.45 21.41 -2.36
N ASP A 60 -2.47 20.54 -2.57
CA ASP A 60 -1.11 20.89 -2.89
C ASP A 60 -0.85 20.73 -4.39
N THR A 61 0.30 21.23 -4.84
CA THR A 61 0.86 20.94 -6.16
C THR A 61 2.19 20.21 -6.01
N LYS A 62 2.55 19.42 -7.01
CA LYS A 62 3.85 18.75 -7.08
C LYS A 62 4.46 18.96 -8.46
N ASP A 63 5.76 19.20 -8.49
CA ASP A 63 6.47 19.43 -9.74
C ASP A 63 6.75 18.10 -10.42
N ILE A 64 6.43 18.00 -11.70
CA ILE A 64 6.92 16.96 -12.60
C ILE A 64 7.93 17.64 -13.49
N VAL A 65 9.17 17.16 -13.49
CA VAL A 65 10.24 17.77 -14.27
C VAL A 65 10.53 16.92 -15.49
N LEU A 66 10.62 17.57 -16.65
CA LEU A 66 10.94 16.96 -17.93
C LEU A 66 12.29 17.54 -18.36
N TYR A 67 13.31 16.69 -18.44
CA TYR A 67 14.69 17.11 -18.70
C TYR A 67 15.20 16.74 -20.09
N ASP A 68 14.49 15.87 -20.81
CA ASP A 68 14.90 15.41 -22.12
C ASP A 68 13.71 15.18 -23.06
N LEU A 69 14.01 14.89 -24.32
CA LEU A 69 13.02 14.65 -25.36
C LEU A 69 12.17 13.40 -25.06
N ASP A 70 12.72 12.39 -24.40
CA ASP A 70 12.02 11.14 -24.10
C ASP A 70 10.98 11.34 -22.98
N ASP A 71 11.33 12.12 -21.95
CA ASP A 71 10.42 12.59 -20.92
C ASP A 71 9.26 13.37 -21.55
N ILE A 72 9.57 14.30 -22.47
CA ILE A 72 8.57 15.10 -23.17
C ILE A 72 7.65 14.23 -24.02
N LYS A 73 8.21 13.33 -24.85
CA LYS A 73 7.43 12.40 -25.68
C LYS A 73 6.53 11.52 -24.80
N THR A 74 7.06 11.00 -23.70
CA THR A 74 6.32 10.12 -22.79
C THR A 74 5.20 10.89 -22.09
N PHE A 75 5.47 12.11 -21.60
CA PHE A 75 4.47 12.98 -20.98
C PHE A 75 3.40 13.43 -21.98
N HIS A 76 3.80 13.78 -23.20
CA HIS A 76 2.89 14.13 -24.28
C HIS A 76 1.95 12.97 -24.65
N SER A 77 2.46 11.74 -24.65
CA SER A 77 1.69 10.55 -25.03
C SER A 77 0.55 10.16 -24.09
N ILE A 78 0.53 10.69 -22.86
CA ILE A 78 -0.49 10.37 -21.85
C ILE A 78 -1.56 11.45 -21.75
N ASN A 79 -2.78 11.07 -21.37
CA ASN A 79 -3.87 12.01 -21.03
C ASN A 79 -3.72 12.50 -19.59
N PHE A 80 -2.60 13.16 -19.28
CA PHE A 80 -2.26 13.60 -17.92
C PHE A 80 -3.36 14.45 -17.26
N GLU A 81 -4.15 15.16 -18.05
CA GLU A 81 -5.24 16.05 -17.64
C GLU A 81 -6.37 15.35 -16.87
N ASP A 82 -6.48 14.03 -17.04
CA ASP A 82 -7.53 13.23 -16.41
C ASP A 82 -7.11 12.69 -15.03
N TYR A 83 -5.91 13.05 -14.57
CA TYR A 83 -5.30 12.52 -13.35
C TYR A 83 -4.99 13.60 -12.31
N THR A 84 -4.93 13.15 -11.06
CA THR A 84 -4.45 13.94 -9.91
C THR A 84 -3.54 13.05 -9.06
N LEU A 85 -2.48 13.61 -8.47
CA LEU A 85 -1.60 12.86 -7.58
C LEU A 85 -2.26 12.60 -6.22
N VAL A 86 -2.04 11.42 -5.64
CA VAL A 86 -2.69 10.99 -4.39
C VAL A 86 -1.73 11.15 -3.20
N GLY A 87 -1.92 12.22 -2.43
CA GLY A 87 -1.13 12.51 -1.23
C GLY A 87 0.38 12.52 -1.47
N ASN A 88 1.13 11.84 -0.61
CA ASN A 88 2.58 11.70 -0.70
C ASN A 88 3.02 10.35 -1.30
N TYR A 89 2.09 9.59 -1.87
CA TYR A 89 2.36 8.31 -2.49
C TYR A 89 2.78 8.53 -3.96
N ALA A 90 3.55 7.59 -4.50
CA ALA A 90 3.69 7.45 -5.94
C ALA A 90 2.39 6.82 -6.49
N ALA A 91 1.33 7.64 -6.53
CA ALA A 91 -0.01 7.21 -6.87
C ALA A 91 -0.77 8.33 -7.61
N ILE A 92 -1.65 7.91 -8.52
CA ILE A 92 -2.55 8.77 -9.28
C ILE A 92 -3.99 8.32 -9.06
N VAL A 93 -4.91 9.27 -9.21
CA VAL A 93 -6.35 9.00 -9.27
C VAL A 93 -6.92 9.67 -10.51
N SER A 94 -7.79 8.96 -11.23
CA SER A 94 -8.65 9.52 -12.26
C SER A 94 -10.10 9.44 -11.79
N TYR A 95 -10.70 10.59 -11.52
CA TYR A 95 -12.09 10.66 -11.04
C TYR A 95 -13.09 10.30 -12.14
N GLY A 96 -12.74 10.53 -13.42
CA GLY A 96 -13.61 10.22 -14.55
C GLY A 96 -13.74 8.72 -14.80
N SER A 97 -12.65 7.98 -14.66
CA SER A 97 -12.64 6.52 -14.80
C SER A 97 -12.83 5.77 -13.47
N ASP A 98 -12.84 6.48 -12.34
CA ASP A 98 -12.92 5.92 -10.98
C ASP A 98 -11.83 4.87 -10.72
N ILE A 99 -10.60 5.26 -11.05
CA ILE A 99 -9.40 4.43 -10.91
C ILE A 99 -8.40 5.13 -9.99
N ILE A 100 -7.90 4.40 -9.00
CA ILE A 100 -6.73 4.75 -8.21
C ILE A 100 -5.62 3.77 -8.55
N GLU A 101 -4.46 4.25 -8.96
CA GLU A 101 -3.30 3.39 -9.22
C GLU A 101 -2.09 3.87 -8.40
N ALA A 102 -1.45 2.96 -7.67
CA ALA A 102 -0.32 3.26 -6.81
C ALA A 102 0.83 2.28 -7.03
N VAL A 103 2.06 2.80 -7.04
CA VAL A 103 3.26 1.98 -7.14
C VAL A 103 3.48 1.23 -5.83
N ILE A 104 3.74 -0.07 -5.96
CA ILE A 104 4.09 -0.91 -4.81
C ILE A 104 5.59 -1.18 -4.82
N THR A 105 6.15 -1.32 -3.63
CA THR A 105 7.52 -1.75 -3.43
C THR A 105 7.57 -2.88 -2.42
N ALA A 106 8.52 -3.78 -2.62
CA ALA A 106 8.97 -4.68 -1.59
C ALA A 106 10.36 -4.20 -1.15
N PRO A 107 10.66 -4.12 0.15
CA PRO A 107 11.91 -3.56 0.68
C PRO A 107 13.15 -4.45 0.44
N SER A 108 13.23 -5.18 -0.68
CA SER A 108 14.30 -6.14 -0.99
C SER A 108 14.77 -6.15 -2.46
N SER A 109 14.39 -5.21 -3.32
CA SER A 109 14.59 -5.44 -4.74
C SER A 109 15.99 -5.08 -5.27
N THR A 110 16.94 -6.01 -5.17
CA THR A 110 17.88 -6.16 -6.29
C THR A 110 17.08 -6.59 -7.52
N VAL A 111 17.59 -6.32 -8.72
CA VAL A 111 16.91 -6.67 -9.99
C VAL A 111 16.42 -8.14 -10.01
N GLY A 112 17.14 -9.05 -9.36
CA GLY A 112 16.75 -10.46 -9.21
C GLY A 112 15.55 -10.72 -8.29
N ALA A 113 15.38 -9.94 -7.22
CA ALA A 113 14.28 -10.11 -6.27
C ALA A 113 12.93 -9.65 -6.84
N TYR A 114 12.91 -8.68 -7.79
CA TYR A 114 11.68 -8.35 -8.53
C TYR A 114 11.12 -9.54 -9.31
N ARG A 115 11.99 -10.38 -9.87
CA ARG A 115 11.57 -11.60 -10.58
C ARG A 115 10.88 -12.59 -9.63
N VAL A 116 11.46 -12.77 -8.44
CA VAL A 116 10.92 -13.66 -7.40
C VAL A 116 9.57 -13.13 -6.89
N ILE A 117 9.47 -11.84 -6.61
CA ILE A 117 8.21 -11.23 -6.16
C ILE A 117 7.13 -11.34 -7.24
N ARG A 118 7.45 -11.06 -8.51
CA ARG A 118 6.49 -11.23 -9.62
C ARG A 118 6.02 -12.68 -9.75
N LYS A 119 6.95 -13.64 -9.70
CA LYS A 119 6.62 -15.07 -9.71
C LYS A 119 5.69 -15.42 -8.54
N ASN A 120 6.06 -15.01 -7.33
CA ASN A 120 5.29 -15.27 -6.12
C ASN A 120 3.99 -14.47 -6.03
N LEU A 121 3.74 -13.49 -6.89
CA LEU A 121 2.44 -12.80 -7.01
C LEU A 121 1.60 -13.35 -8.18
N GLY A 122 2.05 -14.40 -8.88
CA GLY A 122 1.33 -14.93 -10.06
C GLY A 122 1.47 -14.05 -11.32
N LEU A 123 2.43 -13.11 -11.32
CA LEU A 123 2.70 -12.19 -12.44
C LEU A 123 3.76 -12.74 -13.41
N PHE A 124 3.89 -14.06 -13.49
CA PHE A 124 4.75 -14.77 -14.46
C PHE A 124 3.90 -15.79 -15.24
N PRO A 125 4.07 -15.94 -16.57
CA PRO A 125 5.04 -15.30 -17.48
C PRO A 125 4.70 -13.84 -17.85
N GLN A 126 5.57 -13.16 -18.65
CA GLN A 126 5.46 -11.74 -19.02
C GLN A 126 4.09 -11.33 -19.62
N SER A 127 3.38 -12.25 -20.27
CA SER A 127 2.02 -12.02 -20.77
C SER A 127 1.00 -11.71 -19.65
N SER A 128 1.22 -12.24 -18.44
CA SER A 128 0.39 -12.00 -17.27
C SER A 128 0.66 -10.65 -16.59
N LEU A 129 1.83 -10.04 -16.81
CA LEU A 129 2.17 -8.72 -16.24
C LEU A 129 1.33 -7.58 -16.81
N ASN A 130 1.02 -7.65 -18.11
CA ASN A 130 0.20 -6.65 -18.77
C ASN A 130 -1.29 -6.83 -18.46
N ARG A 131 -1.75 -8.07 -18.22
CA ARG A 131 -3.14 -8.35 -17.82
C ARG A 131 -3.40 -8.11 -16.32
N GLY A 132 -2.35 -8.26 -15.50
CA GLY A 132 -2.45 -8.20 -14.06
C GLY A 132 -3.17 -9.41 -13.45
N VAL A 133 -3.02 -9.57 -12.13
CA VAL A 133 -3.86 -10.46 -11.33
C VAL A 133 -5.05 -9.64 -10.85
N VAL A 134 -6.23 -9.98 -11.35
CA VAL A 134 -7.50 -9.36 -10.94
C VAL A 134 -8.02 -10.10 -9.71
N LEU A 135 -8.28 -9.34 -8.65
CA LEU A 135 -8.94 -9.78 -7.44
C LEU A 135 -10.30 -9.07 -7.43
N GLU A 136 -11.36 -9.84 -7.65
CA GLU A 136 -12.73 -9.36 -7.59
C GLU A 136 -13.28 -9.57 -6.18
N SER A 137 -14.03 -8.59 -5.67
CA SER A 137 -14.72 -8.76 -4.39
C SER A 137 -15.95 -9.65 -4.57
N ASP A 138 -16.14 -10.61 -3.66
CA ASP A 138 -17.41 -11.35 -3.52
C ASP A 138 -18.55 -10.44 -2.99
N SER A 139 -18.23 -9.19 -2.62
CA SER A 139 -19.15 -8.23 -2.00
C SER A 139 -19.94 -7.42 -3.04
N SER A 140 -21.16 -7.00 -2.69
CA SER A 140 -22.04 -6.18 -3.53
C SER A 140 -21.48 -4.82 -3.95
N ASP A 141 -20.35 -4.39 -3.37
CA ASP A 141 -19.74 -3.08 -3.59
C ASP A 141 -19.06 -2.98 -4.96
N GLY A 142 -18.81 -4.10 -5.64
CA GLY A 142 -18.29 -4.14 -7.01
C GLY A 142 -16.86 -3.62 -7.19
N ILE A 143 -16.12 -3.41 -6.10
CA ILE A 143 -14.73 -2.92 -6.13
C ILE A 143 -13.81 -4.00 -6.71
N ILE A 144 -12.95 -3.59 -7.63
CA ILE A 144 -11.99 -4.47 -8.31
C ILE A 144 -10.58 -4.02 -7.95
N ILE A 145 -9.75 -4.94 -7.47
CA ILE A 145 -8.33 -4.69 -7.20
C ILE A 145 -7.50 -5.47 -8.20
N LYS A 146 -6.54 -4.83 -8.85
CA LYS A 146 -5.59 -5.50 -9.76
C LYS A 146 -4.16 -5.25 -9.34
N LEU A 147 -3.36 -6.30 -9.27
CA LEU A 147 -1.89 -6.18 -9.23
C LEU A 147 -1.37 -6.31 -10.66
N LYS A 148 -0.78 -5.26 -11.21
CA LYS A 148 -0.34 -5.23 -12.61
C LYS A 148 1.01 -4.56 -12.77
N LYS A 149 1.57 -4.59 -13.98
CA LYS A 149 2.71 -3.73 -14.32
C LYS A 149 2.28 -2.25 -14.16
N THR A 150 3.15 -1.44 -13.55
CA THR A 150 2.95 0.01 -13.43
C THR A 150 2.64 0.62 -14.79
N SER A 151 1.54 1.37 -14.86
CA SER A 151 1.13 2.08 -16.07
C SER A 151 2.10 3.19 -16.45
N VAL A 152 2.04 3.63 -17.71
CA VAL A 152 2.92 4.69 -18.21
C VAL A 152 2.57 5.99 -17.49
N GLU A 153 1.28 6.24 -17.28
CA GLU A 153 0.70 7.38 -16.58
C GLU A 153 1.26 7.50 -15.17
N VAL A 154 1.21 6.42 -14.37
CA VAL A 154 1.77 6.45 -13.01
C VAL A 154 3.27 6.71 -13.04
N ARG A 155 4.00 6.01 -13.91
CA ARG A 155 5.46 6.16 -14.01
C ARG A 155 5.84 7.59 -14.35
N THR A 156 5.19 8.18 -15.35
CA THR A 156 5.48 9.52 -15.83
C THR A 156 5.09 10.59 -14.81
N LEU A 157 3.92 10.48 -14.18
CA LEU A 157 3.42 11.50 -13.26
C LEU A 157 4.05 11.44 -11.86
N THR A 158 4.48 10.25 -11.43
CA THR A 158 5.02 10.05 -10.07
C THR A 158 6.54 9.91 -10.03
N GLN A 159 7.18 9.69 -11.20
CA GLN A 159 8.62 9.54 -11.41
C GLN A 159 9.30 8.63 -10.36
N PRO A 160 8.83 7.38 -10.17
CA PRO A 160 9.42 6.48 -9.18
C PRO A 160 10.70 5.84 -9.74
N ASP A 161 11.80 5.86 -8.97
CA ASP A 161 13.07 5.21 -9.33
C ASP A 161 12.96 3.69 -9.51
N ASN A 162 11.92 3.07 -8.94
CA ASN A 162 11.76 1.62 -8.84
C ASN A 162 10.47 1.18 -9.52
N LEU A 163 10.63 0.52 -10.67
CA LEU A 163 9.53 0.11 -11.53
C LEU A 163 9.32 -1.40 -11.48
N GLY A 164 8.08 -1.81 -11.20
CA GLY A 164 7.70 -3.14 -11.61
C GLY A 164 6.24 -3.47 -11.48
N ILE A 165 5.59 -3.01 -10.41
CA ILE A 165 4.24 -3.43 -10.07
C ILE A 165 3.49 -2.24 -9.46
N SER A 166 2.22 -2.13 -9.79
CA SER A 166 1.27 -1.24 -9.15
C SER A 166 0.05 -2.02 -8.66
N ILE A 167 -0.64 -1.43 -7.70
CA ILE A 167 -2.00 -1.80 -7.32
C ILE A 167 -2.94 -0.81 -7.99
N GLU A 168 -3.91 -1.33 -8.74
CA GLU A 168 -5.03 -0.58 -9.30
C GLU A 168 -6.28 -0.93 -8.50
N ILE A 169 -7.03 0.07 -8.09
CA ILE A 169 -8.34 -0.05 -7.44
C ILE A 169 -9.34 0.65 -8.35
N SER A 170 -10.35 -0.07 -8.82
CA SER A 170 -11.40 0.44 -9.70
C SER A 170 -12.78 0.31 -9.05
N ASN A 171 -13.74 1.10 -9.53
CA ASN A 171 -15.13 1.12 -9.06
C ASN A 171 -15.23 1.46 -7.56
N SER A 172 -14.42 2.41 -7.11
CA SER A 172 -14.30 2.82 -5.72
C SER A 172 -15.25 3.95 -5.31
N GLY A 173 -15.91 4.58 -6.27
CA GLY A 173 -16.75 5.76 -6.09
C GLY A 173 -15.98 7.00 -5.62
N VAL A 174 -14.68 7.10 -5.94
CA VAL A 174 -13.81 8.15 -5.40
C VAL A 174 -14.15 9.51 -5.99
N LYS A 175 -14.35 10.52 -5.13
CA LYS A 175 -14.68 11.90 -5.56
C LYS A 175 -13.67 12.94 -5.09
N THR A 176 -12.88 12.61 -4.08
CA THR A 176 -11.93 13.54 -3.46
C THR A 176 -10.59 12.87 -3.24
N ASN A 177 -9.53 13.69 -3.17
CA ASN A 177 -8.18 13.19 -2.94
C ASN A 177 -8.03 12.51 -1.57
N GLN A 178 -8.70 13.03 -0.54
CA GLN A 178 -8.68 12.41 0.79
C GLN A 178 -9.34 11.03 0.79
N GLN A 179 -10.51 10.91 0.13
CA GLN A 179 -11.14 9.61 -0.07
C GLN A 179 -10.23 8.66 -0.86
N ALA A 180 -9.51 9.15 -1.87
CA ALA A 180 -8.55 8.34 -2.62
C ALA A 180 -7.45 7.77 -1.70
N ILE A 181 -6.93 8.59 -0.78
CA ILE A 181 -5.93 8.16 0.21
C ILE A 181 -6.52 7.10 1.15
N ASP A 182 -7.73 7.34 1.66
CA ASP A 182 -8.37 6.45 2.63
C ASP A 182 -8.73 5.09 2.02
N ILE A 183 -9.28 5.10 0.80
CA ILE A 183 -9.58 3.89 0.00
C ILE A 183 -8.27 3.16 -0.30
N LEU A 184 -7.27 3.86 -0.82
CA LEU A 184 -5.98 3.27 -1.17
C LEU A 184 -5.39 2.54 0.03
N LYS A 185 -5.30 3.19 1.20
CA LYS A 185 -4.80 2.58 2.43
C LYS A 185 -5.63 1.39 2.86
N LYS A 186 -6.96 1.53 2.96
CA LYS A 186 -7.86 0.46 3.40
C LYS A 186 -7.64 -0.84 2.62
N TYR A 187 -7.60 -0.75 1.29
CA TYR A 187 -7.45 -1.93 0.44
C TYR A 187 -6.00 -2.39 0.32
N SER A 188 -5.03 -1.47 0.21
CA SER A 188 -3.62 -1.86 0.12
C SER A 188 -3.13 -2.53 1.40
N ASP A 189 -3.45 -1.97 2.57
CA ASP A 189 -2.98 -2.49 3.86
C ASP A 189 -3.55 -3.87 4.14
N SER A 190 -4.84 -4.07 3.85
CA SER A 190 -5.50 -5.37 3.98
C SER A 190 -4.91 -6.41 3.02
N LEU A 191 -4.76 -6.07 1.73
CA LEU A 191 -4.19 -6.98 0.74
C LEU A 191 -2.73 -7.32 1.07
N PHE A 192 -1.91 -6.32 1.41
CA PHE A 192 -0.50 -6.54 1.71
C PHE A 192 -0.32 -7.35 2.99
N PHE A 193 -1.18 -7.15 4.00
CA PHE A 193 -1.17 -7.97 5.20
C PHE A 193 -1.51 -9.43 4.88
N ALA A 194 -2.54 -9.68 4.06
CA ALA A 194 -2.87 -11.03 3.63
C ALA A 194 -1.70 -11.70 2.87
N ILE A 195 -1.05 -10.95 1.97
CA ILE A 195 0.14 -11.42 1.24
C ILE A 195 1.31 -11.71 2.19
N ASP A 196 1.56 -10.86 3.18
CA ASP A 196 2.64 -11.05 4.16
C ASP A 196 2.38 -12.28 5.04
N VAL A 197 1.15 -12.46 5.51
CA VAL A 197 0.77 -13.64 6.33
C VAL A 197 0.86 -14.93 5.53
N GLN A 198 0.37 -14.94 4.28
CA GLN A 198 0.32 -16.15 3.48
C GLN A 198 1.65 -16.51 2.81
N ARG A 199 2.47 -15.51 2.45
CA ARG A 199 3.66 -15.70 1.61
C ARG A 199 4.93 -15.12 2.20
N ASN A 200 4.86 -14.47 3.36
CA ASN A 200 6.00 -13.78 3.98
C ASN A 200 6.65 -12.76 3.02
N ILE A 201 5.82 -12.10 2.21
CA ILE A 201 6.23 -11.04 1.29
C ILE A 201 5.72 -9.72 1.83
N TYR A 202 6.64 -8.90 2.32
CA TYR A 202 6.32 -7.55 2.72
C TYR A 202 6.21 -6.64 1.49
N LEU A 203 5.01 -6.10 1.28
CA LEU A 203 4.71 -5.06 0.30
C LEU A 203 4.33 -3.77 1.02
N SER A 204 4.64 -2.64 0.39
CA SER A 204 4.26 -1.32 0.86
C SER A 204 4.05 -0.37 -0.31
N LEU A 205 3.27 0.69 -0.09
CA LEU A 205 3.12 1.76 -1.08
C LEU A 205 4.39 2.60 -1.15
N VAL A 206 4.88 2.88 -2.35
CA VAL A 206 6.01 3.79 -2.55
C VAL A 206 5.58 5.20 -2.14
N ARG A 207 6.36 5.82 -1.24
CA ARG A 207 6.24 7.25 -0.93
C ARG A 207 7.25 8.03 -1.76
N ARG A 208 6.87 9.22 -2.21
CA ARG A 208 7.63 10.05 -3.20
C ARG A 208 8.95 10.67 -2.69
N GLN A 209 9.56 10.09 -1.66
CA GLN A 209 10.97 10.22 -1.31
C GLN A 209 11.33 9.04 -0.41
N GLN A 210 12.24 8.13 -0.80
CA GLN A 210 12.85 7.20 0.15
C GLN A 210 14.20 6.63 -0.28
N LYS A 211 15.12 6.51 0.68
CA LYS A 211 16.10 5.41 0.73
C LYS A 211 16.09 4.78 2.13
N ARG A 212 15.72 3.49 2.25
CA ARG A 212 15.98 2.62 3.44
C ARG A 212 16.19 1.15 3.03
N LYS A 213 16.89 0.39 3.90
CA LYS A 213 17.52 -0.94 3.73
C LYS A 213 16.70 -2.07 4.41
N TYR A 214 17.08 -3.37 4.37
CA TYR A 214 16.60 -4.46 3.49
C TYR A 214 16.25 -5.72 4.33
N ALA A 215 15.40 -6.65 3.83
CA ALA A 215 15.18 -8.05 4.32
C ALA A 215 14.79 -9.03 3.18
N ARG A 216 15.06 -10.36 3.27
CA ARG A 216 14.91 -11.36 2.16
C ARG A 216 13.52 -12.07 2.09
N PRO A 217 12.97 -12.37 0.89
CA PRO A 217 11.71 -13.14 0.70
C PRO A 217 11.89 -14.68 0.62
N GLN A 218 10.82 -15.44 0.93
CA GLN A 218 10.67 -16.91 0.74
C GLN A 218 9.62 -17.25 -0.35
N GLU A 219 9.67 -18.45 -0.94
CA GLU A 219 8.74 -18.92 -2.00
C GLU A 219 7.52 -19.69 -1.42
N HIS A 220 6.32 -19.41 -1.94
CA HIS A 220 5.06 -20.11 -1.60
C HIS A 220 4.10 -20.21 -2.81
N GLU A 221 3.34 -21.30 -2.92
CA GLU A 221 2.50 -21.67 -4.09
C GLU A 221 0.99 -21.36 -3.97
N VAL A 222 0.54 -20.67 -2.91
CA VAL A 222 -0.89 -20.37 -2.73
C VAL A 222 -1.35 -19.30 -3.75
N PRO A 223 -2.55 -19.35 -4.36
CA PRO A 223 -3.10 -18.31 -5.24
C PRO A 223 -3.52 -17.04 -4.46
N LEU A 224 -3.49 -15.86 -5.11
CA LEU A 224 -3.85 -14.59 -4.44
C LEU A 224 -5.37 -14.48 -4.39
N GLU A 225 -5.91 -14.16 -3.23
CA GLU A 225 -7.35 -13.95 -3.05
C GLU A 225 -7.65 -12.49 -2.71
N PHE A 226 -8.88 -12.05 -3.00
CA PHE A 226 -9.34 -10.73 -2.59
C PHE A 226 -9.36 -10.63 -1.06
N PRO A 227 -8.94 -9.49 -0.46
CA PRO A 227 -8.97 -9.33 0.98
C PRO A 227 -10.40 -9.41 1.54
N ARG A 228 -10.67 -10.44 2.35
CA ARG A 228 -11.97 -10.63 3.03
C ARG A 228 -12.07 -9.88 4.37
N SER A 229 -10.94 -9.49 4.94
CA SER A 229 -10.83 -8.89 6.28
C SER A 229 -10.18 -7.52 6.22
N PHE A 230 -10.77 -6.51 6.85
CA PHE A 230 -10.19 -5.17 6.97
C PHE A 230 -9.69 -4.93 8.40
N TYR A 231 -8.56 -4.24 8.53
CA TYR A 231 -7.88 -4.02 9.81
C TYR A 231 -7.93 -2.54 10.21
N GLU A 232 -7.90 -2.29 11.51
CA GLU A 232 -7.85 -0.94 12.06
C GLU A 232 -6.50 -0.26 11.75
N GLY A 233 -6.55 1.05 11.51
CA GLY A 233 -5.39 1.84 11.07
C GLY A 233 -4.22 1.88 12.06
N ALA A 234 -4.50 2.14 13.35
CA ALA A 234 -3.41 2.28 14.33
C ALA A 234 -2.64 0.97 14.58
N PRO A 235 -3.30 -0.20 14.76
CA PRO A 235 -2.59 -1.48 14.87
C PRO A 235 -1.81 -1.86 13.61
N ILE A 236 -2.36 -1.60 12.42
CA ILE A 236 -1.68 -1.97 11.16
C ILE A 236 -0.46 -1.07 10.89
N ASP A 237 -0.55 0.22 11.22
CA ASP A 237 0.58 1.15 11.14
C ASP A 237 1.75 0.70 12.04
N LEU A 238 1.47 0.26 13.27
CA LEU A 238 2.47 -0.31 14.17
C LEU A 238 3.05 -1.62 13.66
N PHE A 239 2.22 -2.48 13.08
CA PHE A 239 2.69 -3.71 12.44
C PHE A 239 3.65 -3.41 11.29
N TRP A 240 3.32 -2.47 10.40
CA TRP A 240 4.21 -2.06 9.32
C TRP A 240 5.49 -1.40 9.81
N TYR A 241 5.40 -0.62 10.89
CA TYR A 241 6.57 -0.08 11.55
C TYR A 241 7.49 -1.21 12.07
N ALA A 242 6.94 -2.22 12.74
CA ALA A 242 7.69 -3.39 13.20
C ALA A 242 8.37 -4.15 12.05
N ARG A 243 7.66 -4.35 10.92
CA ARG A 243 8.22 -4.97 9.71
C ARG A 243 9.36 -4.14 9.13
N SER A 244 9.23 -2.82 9.12
CA SER A 244 10.27 -1.90 8.63
C SER A 244 11.51 -1.85 9.53
N ALA A 245 11.35 -2.14 10.83
CA ALA A 245 12.40 -2.05 11.86
C ALA A 245 13.24 -3.33 12.02
N ALA A 246 13.31 -4.21 11.01
CA ALA A 246 13.97 -5.52 11.09
C ALA A 246 15.44 -5.53 11.55
N ARG A 247 16.14 -4.39 11.46
CA ARG A 247 17.54 -4.22 11.95
C ARG A 247 17.65 -3.68 13.36
N MET A 248 16.53 -3.46 14.03
CA MET A 248 16.43 -2.95 15.40
C MET A 248 15.54 -3.91 16.20
N PRO A 249 16.06 -5.06 16.65
CA PRO A 249 15.23 -6.14 17.21
C PRO A 249 14.37 -5.73 18.40
N LEU A 250 14.88 -4.86 19.28
CA LEU A 250 14.13 -4.34 20.43
C LEU A 250 12.93 -3.48 19.97
N LEU A 251 13.15 -2.61 19.00
CA LEU A 251 12.12 -1.74 18.45
C LEU A 251 11.06 -2.54 17.67
N GLN A 252 11.52 -3.54 16.92
CA GLN A 252 10.64 -4.49 16.23
C GLN A 252 9.78 -5.27 17.22
N PHE A 253 10.38 -5.80 18.29
CA PHE A 253 9.64 -6.48 19.35
C PHE A 253 8.59 -5.56 19.99
N LEU A 254 8.99 -4.34 20.37
CA LEU A 254 8.08 -3.38 20.99
C LEU A 254 6.90 -3.02 20.06
N ALA A 255 7.17 -2.81 18.78
CA ALA A 255 6.14 -2.46 17.81
C ALA A 255 5.14 -3.60 17.56
N TYR A 256 5.61 -4.87 17.48
CA TYR A 256 4.71 -6.02 17.44
C TYR A 256 3.93 -6.21 18.74
N TYR A 257 4.56 -5.96 19.88
CA TYR A 257 3.91 -6.04 21.18
C TYR A 257 2.80 -4.99 21.31
N GLN A 258 3.09 -3.76 20.91
CA GLN A 258 2.11 -2.67 20.91
C GLN A 258 0.98 -2.93 19.91
N SER A 259 1.23 -3.54 18.75
CA SER A 259 0.16 -3.86 17.80
C SER A 259 -0.83 -4.89 18.33
N ILE A 260 -0.38 -5.88 19.12
CA ILE A 260 -1.27 -6.85 19.79
C ILE A 260 -1.98 -6.25 21.01
N GLU A 261 -1.38 -5.26 21.68
CA GLU A 261 -1.92 -4.59 22.86
C GLU A 261 -3.26 -3.91 22.59
N PHE A 262 -3.47 -3.37 21.37
CA PHE A 262 -4.75 -2.81 20.94
C PHE A 262 -5.93 -3.78 21.13
N TYR A 263 -5.68 -5.08 21.04
CA TYR A 263 -6.71 -6.11 21.14
C TYR A 263 -6.85 -6.72 22.54
N TYR A 264 -5.99 -6.34 23.50
CA TYR A 264 -6.04 -6.84 24.87
C TYR A 264 -7.42 -6.66 25.53
N PRO A 265 -8.06 -5.48 25.47
CA PRO A 265 -9.36 -5.30 26.10
C PRO A 265 -10.44 -6.21 25.49
N VAL A 266 -10.41 -6.41 24.18
CA VAL A 266 -11.39 -7.22 23.44
C VAL A 266 -11.32 -8.68 23.90
N PHE A 267 -10.13 -9.28 23.86
CA PHE A 267 -9.95 -10.68 24.22
C PHE A 267 -10.08 -10.92 25.72
N TYR A 268 -9.59 -10.01 26.55
CA TYR A 268 -9.75 -10.13 28.00
C TYR A 268 -11.22 -10.08 28.42
N ASN A 269 -12.00 -9.13 27.90
CA ASN A 269 -13.42 -9.03 28.19
C ASN A 269 -14.20 -10.26 27.68
N ALA A 270 -13.83 -10.82 26.52
CA ALA A 270 -14.44 -12.03 25.99
C ALA A 270 -14.15 -13.26 26.87
N ASP A 271 -12.94 -13.40 27.42
CA ASP A 271 -12.58 -14.47 28.34
C ASP A 271 -13.28 -14.31 29.70
N VAL A 272 -13.33 -13.09 30.26
CA VAL A 272 -14.12 -12.77 31.46
C VAL A 272 -15.58 -13.11 31.25
N GLY A 273 -16.17 -12.71 30.12
CA GLY A 273 -17.55 -13.01 29.77
C GLY A 273 -17.82 -14.52 29.70
N ARG A 274 -16.90 -15.31 29.14
CA ARG A 274 -16.99 -16.78 29.12
C ARG A 274 -16.93 -17.39 30.52
N ARG A 275 -16.02 -16.90 31.38
CA ARG A 275 -15.93 -17.35 32.78
C ARG A 275 -17.19 -17.03 33.57
N VAL A 276 -17.73 -15.82 33.43
CA VAL A 276 -19.01 -15.42 34.04
C VAL A 276 -20.15 -16.29 33.51
N LYS A 277 -20.24 -16.49 32.20
CA LYS A 277 -21.27 -17.35 31.58
C LYS A 277 -21.18 -18.80 32.07
N SER A 278 -19.98 -19.32 32.30
CA SER A 278 -19.77 -20.67 32.85
C SER A 278 -20.31 -20.78 34.28
N ILE A 279 -20.08 -19.76 35.12
CA ILE A 279 -20.62 -19.71 36.49
C ILE A 279 -22.15 -19.64 36.47
N LEU A 280 -22.72 -18.74 35.66
CA LEU A 280 -24.17 -18.55 35.58
C LEU A 280 -24.91 -19.77 35.01
N LYS A 281 -24.26 -20.55 34.14
CA LYS A 281 -24.84 -21.79 33.57
C LYS A 281 -24.76 -22.99 34.50
N ASN A 282 -24.08 -22.88 35.64
CA ASN A 282 -23.97 -23.99 36.57
C ASN A 282 -25.33 -24.24 37.25
N PRO A 283 -25.89 -25.46 37.21
CA PRO A 283 -27.19 -25.76 37.85
C PRO A 283 -27.24 -25.47 39.35
N SER A 284 -26.09 -25.43 40.03
CA SER A 284 -25.99 -25.12 41.45
C SER A 284 -25.91 -23.62 41.76
N PHE A 285 -25.88 -22.76 40.74
CA PHE A 285 -25.81 -21.31 40.91
C PHE A 285 -27.16 -20.75 41.37
N ARG A 286 -27.16 -19.96 42.45
CA ARG A 286 -28.35 -19.33 43.02
C ARG A 286 -28.18 -17.82 43.09
N LEU A 287 -29.17 -17.08 42.59
CA LEU A 287 -29.18 -15.61 42.64
C LEU A 287 -29.25 -15.07 44.07
N ASP A 288 -29.92 -15.79 44.96
CA ASP A 288 -30.10 -15.35 46.35
C ASP A 288 -28.89 -15.65 47.25
N ASN A 289 -27.90 -16.39 46.73
CA ASN A 289 -26.73 -16.80 47.50
C ASN A 289 -25.59 -15.79 47.31
N GLU A 290 -25.25 -15.09 48.38
CA GLU A 290 -24.20 -14.07 48.38
C GLU A 290 -22.83 -14.63 47.98
N SER A 291 -22.56 -15.91 48.28
CA SER A 291 -21.30 -16.56 47.86
C SER A 291 -21.23 -16.78 46.34
N ASP A 292 -22.36 -16.99 45.67
CA ASP A 292 -22.44 -17.18 44.23
C ASP A 292 -22.27 -15.86 43.50
N ILE A 293 -22.90 -14.80 44.01
CA ILE A 293 -22.69 -13.42 43.55
C ILE A 293 -21.22 -13.00 43.76
N ALA A 294 -20.64 -13.30 44.93
CA ALA A 294 -19.24 -12.97 45.21
C ALA A 294 -18.28 -13.66 44.24
N ARG A 295 -18.56 -14.90 43.80
CA ARG A 295 -17.78 -15.60 42.77
C ARG A 295 -17.82 -14.88 41.42
N VAL A 296 -18.99 -14.41 40.99
CA VAL A 296 -19.12 -13.64 39.74
C VAL A 296 -18.37 -12.31 39.85
N VAL A 297 -18.55 -11.59 40.95
CA VAL A 297 -17.86 -10.31 41.22
C VAL A 297 -16.36 -10.51 41.29
N ALA A 298 -15.87 -11.61 41.87
CA ALA A 298 -14.45 -11.93 41.93
C ALA A 298 -13.83 -12.19 40.56
N VAL A 299 -14.58 -12.78 39.61
CA VAL A 299 -14.12 -12.95 38.21
C VAL A 299 -14.06 -11.62 37.48
N ILE A 300 -15.00 -10.71 37.73
CA ILE A 300 -14.99 -9.37 37.13
C ILE A 300 -13.88 -8.51 37.75
N LYS A 301 -13.64 -8.66 39.05
CA LYS A 301 -12.61 -7.94 39.82
C LYS A 301 -11.27 -8.67 39.88
N SER A 302 -11.08 -9.77 39.16
CA SER A 302 -9.84 -10.55 39.25
C SER A 302 -8.68 -9.72 38.72
N ASN A 303 -7.97 -9.13 39.70
CA ASN A 303 -6.73 -8.36 39.68
C ASN A 303 -6.85 -6.85 39.93
N GLY A 304 -7.11 -6.50 41.20
CA GLY A 304 -6.67 -5.24 41.81
C GLY A 304 -7.39 -3.97 41.35
N LYS A 305 -7.06 -2.85 41.99
CA LYS A 305 -7.62 -1.52 41.74
C LYS A 305 -7.32 -1.05 40.30
N GLY A 306 -8.15 -1.47 39.35
CA GLY A 306 -8.14 -1.00 37.97
C GLY A 306 -7.45 -1.95 37.01
N PHE A 307 -8.25 -2.55 36.12
CA PHE A 307 -7.89 -3.36 34.96
C PHE A 307 -6.93 -4.55 35.21
N ALA A 308 -7.14 -5.63 34.48
CA ALA A 308 -6.36 -6.86 34.61
C ALA A 308 -4.86 -6.63 34.42
N SER A 309 -4.01 -7.48 35.03
CA SER A 309 -2.57 -7.40 34.77
C SER A 309 -2.32 -7.61 33.27
N GLU A 310 -1.43 -6.81 32.70
CA GLU A 310 -1.06 -6.86 31.28
C GLU A 310 -0.71 -8.29 30.84
N LYS A 311 -0.03 -9.04 31.71
CA LYS A 311 0.30 -10.45 31.51
C LYS A 311 -0.93 -11.35 31.34
N ASP A 312 -2.01 -11.10 32.08
CA ASP A 312 -3.25 -11.87 31.95
C ASP A 312 -3.99 -11.51 30.66
N GLN A 313 -3.97 -10.23 30.28
CA GLN A 313 -4.56 -9.77 29.03
C GLN A 313 -3.83 -10.35 27.81
N LEU A 314 -2.49 -10.36 27.85
CA LEU A 314 -1.65 -11.04 26.85
C LEU A 314 -1.95 -12.54 26.80
N LYS A 315 -2.04 -13.21 27.95
CA LYS A 315 -2.33 -14.65 28.01
C LYS A 315 -3.70 -14.98 27.44
N ALA A 316 -4.72 -14.17 27.75
CA ALA A 316 -6.06 -14.33 27.17
C ALA A 316 -6.05 -14.14 25.66
N THR A 317 -5.35 -13.11 25.17
CA THR A 317 -5.19 -12.80 23.74
C THR A 317 -4.50 -13.93 22.99
N LEU A 318 -3.35 -14.40 23.48
CA LEU A 318 -2.60 -15.50 22.85
C LEU A 318 -3.39 -16.80 22.86
N LYS A 319 -4.05 -17.12 23.97
CA LYS A 319 -4.88 -18.33 24.06
C LYS A 319 -5.98 -18.30 23.01
N GLU A 320 -6.69 -17.19 22.87
CA GLU A 320 -7.76 -17.09 21.89
C GLU A 320 -7.24 -17.23 20.45
N CYS A 321 -6.18 -16.50 20.10
CA CYS A 321 -5.64 -16.52 18.74
C CYS A 321 -5.03 -17.87 18.35
N VAL A 322 -4.37 -18.56 19.29
CA VAL A 322 -3.75 -19.87 19.05
C VAL A 322 -4.79 -20.99 19.05
N ASP A 323 -5.79 -20.95 19.94
CA ASP A 323 -6.89 -21.92 19.94
C ASP A 323 -7.79 -21.75 18.70
N LEU A 324 -7.98 -20.52 18.19
CA LEU A 324 -8.63 -20.25 16.90
C LEU A 324 -7.91 -20.93 15.73
N GLN A 325 -6.57 -20.87 15.69
CA GLN A 325 -5.79 -21.56 14.65
C GLN A 325 -5.96 -23.09 14.71
N ARG A 326 -5.96 -23.68 15.91
CA ARG A 326 -6.22 -25.12 16.10
C ARG A 326 -7.64 -25.53 15.69
N ASN A 327 -8.64 -24.69 15.95
CA ASN A 327 -10.01 -24.98 15.57
C ASN A 327 -10.25 -24.82 14.07
N LEU A 328 -9.61 -23.85 13.40
CA LEU A 328 -9.71 -23.68 11.95
C LEU A 328 -9.11 -24.85 11.15
N THR A 329 -8.06 -25.51 11.65
CA THR A 329 -7.54 -26.75 11.04
C THR A 329 -8.52 -27.92 11.05
N HIS A 330 -9.58 -27.88 11.87
CA HIS A 330 -10.65 -28.88 11.89
C HIS A 330 -11.85 -28.54 10.98
N PHE A 331 -11.86 -27.35 10.36
CA PHE A 331 -12.94 -26.89 9.47
C PHE A 331 -12.56 -26.82 7.98
N THR A 332 -11.34 -27.23 7.60
CA THR A 332 -11.00 -27.55 6.21
C THR A 332 -11.23 -29.04 5.96
N VAL A 333 -12.45 -29.39 5.53
CA VAL A 333 -12.77 -30.57 4.72
C VAL A 333 -13.51 -30.10 3.48
#